data_AF-A0A1S6J4J2-F1
#
_entry.id   AF-A0A1S6J4J2-F1
#
_cell.length_a   1.000
_cell.length_b   1.000
_cell.length_c   1.000
_cell.angle_alpha   90.00
_cell.angle_beta   90.00
_cell.angle_gamma   90.00
#
_symmetry.space_group_name_H-M   'P 1'
#
loop_
_entity.id
_entity.type
_entity.pdbx_description
1 polymer ?
#
loop_
_entity_poly.entity_id
_entity_poly.type
_entity_poly.pdbx_seq_one_letter_code
_entity_poly.pdbx_strand_id
1 'polypeptide(L)'
;MTHWTRSPASHKGLRLRYEPAGDGRALRRAAFDRSLPVPHAGDERSPADKGASVAASRDDLRSVCERLGPDGVPFHETVYGVPTDGPVEVPPGAEDVAGEEFRRAWDTARRDRRSTRHRTGPLPEGSLVTGTVTALPWGPGITGLVVDIGGPGRGFVDLGQLPHSGEDWAPVGTATEFEVVQVRFSVRPGSPDLEIRLRPTAGPPPGGPWPRRGPR
;
A
#
# COMPACT_ATOMS: atom_id res chain seq x y z
N MET A 1 -2.29 -19.71 -22.47
CA MET A 1 -1.79 -18.33 -22.62
C MET A 1 -0.35 -18.32 -22.13
N THR A 2 0.56 -17.90 -22.99
CA THR A 2 2.00 -17.89 -22.73
C THR A 2 2.35 -16.57 -22.05
N HIS A 3 2.96 -16.61 -20.87
CA HIS A 3 3.34 -15.43 -20.11
C HIS A 3 4.82 -15.14 -20.38
N TRP A 4 5.18 -13.93 -20.74
CA TRP A 4 6.57 -13.62 -21.08
C TRP A 4 7.34 -13.25 -19.81
N THR A 5 8.39 -14.02 -19.49
CA THR A 5 9.44 -13.64 -18.54
C THR A 5 10.54 -12.88 -19.24
N ARG A 6 11.19 -11.98 -18.51
CA ARG A 6 12.49 -11.45 -18.93
C ARG A 6 13.49 -11.62 -17.79
N SER A 7 14.50 -12.45 -18.04
CA SER A 7 15.75 -12.46 -17.28
C SER A 7 16.86 -13.08 -18.13
N PRO A 8 18.04 -12.44 -18.36
CA PRO A 8 18.39 -11.04 -18.19
C PRO A 8 18.89 -10.41 -19.51
N ALA A 9 18.28 -9.29 -19.91
CA ALA A 9 19.10 -8.15 -20.28
C ALA A 9 18.97 -7.20 -19.08
N SER A 10 20.05 -7.02 -18.33
CA SER A 10 20.12 -6.02 -17.28
C SER A 10 19.79 -4.67 -17.89
N HIS A 11 18.54 -4.23 -17.82
CA HIS A 11 18.25 -2.82 -17.91
C HIS A 11 18.29 -2.30 -16.48
N LYS A 12 19.50 -1.89 -16.07
CA LYS A 12 19.79 -1.33 -14.74
C LYS A 12 19.56 -2.31 -13.57
N GLY A 13 19.88 -3.60 -13.72
CA GLY A 13 19.88 -4.57 -12.61
C GLY A 13 18.52 -5.15 -12.19
N LEU A 14 17.44 -4.85 -12.92
CA LEU A 14 16.08 -5.32 -12.63
C LEU A 14 15.74 -6.65 -13.33
N ARG A 15 14.94 -7.51 -12.67
CA ARG A 15 14.22 -8.64 -13.30
C ARG A 15 12.76 -8.24 -13.55
N LEU A 16 12.23 -8.55 -14.73
CA LEU A 16 10.90 -8.08 -15.17
C LEU A 16 10.03 -9.25 -15.65
N ARG A 17 8.76 -9.27 -15.24
CA ARG A 17 7.76 -10.24 -15.69
C ARG A 17 6.49 -9.52 -16.15
N TYR A 18 5.93 -9.92 -17.28
CA TYR A 18 4.77 -9.27 -17.87
C TYR A 18 3.69 -10.28 -18.27
N GLU A 19 2.45 -9.86 -18.15
CA GLU A 19 1.33 -10.47 -18.85
C GLU A 19 0.85 -9.50 -19.94
N PRO A 20 1.02 -9.82 -21.23
CA PRO A 20 0.54 -8.96 -22.30
C PRO A 20 -0.97 -9.13 -22.53
N ALA A 21 -1.61 -8.06 -22.98
CA ALA A 21 -2.92 -8.09 -23.60
C ALA A 21 -2.78 -8.45 -25.10
N GLY A 22 -3.92 -8.71 -25.76
CA GLY A 22 -3.95 -8.98 -27.20
C GLY A 22 -3.45 -7.81 -28.08
N ASP A 23 -3.38 -6.60 -27.54
CA ASP A 23 -2.85 -5.40 -28.22
C ASP A 23 -1.34 -5.17 -27.97
N GLY A 24 -0.66 -6.12 -27.31
CA GLY A 24 0.77 -6.06 -27.00
C GLY A 24 1.13 -5.19 -25.79
N ARG A 25 0.17 -4.55 -25.13
CA ARG A 25 0.40 -3.78 -23.89
C ARG A 25 0.42 -4.68 -22.66
N ALA A 26 1.10 -4.29 -21.58
CA ALA A 26 1.09 -5.08 -20.34
C ALA A 26 -0.22 -4.92 -19.56
N LEU A 27 -0.92 -6.02 -19.29
CA LEU A 27 -2.01 -6.10 -18.31
C LEU A 27 -1.46 -6.03 -16.88
N ARG A 28 -0.43 -6.84 -16.60
CA ARG A 28 0.25 -6.92 -15.31
C ARG A 28 1.76 -6.86 -15.48
N ARG A 29 2.44 -6.21 -14.54
CA ARG A 29 3.90 -6.08 -14.48
C ARG A 29 4.41 -6.32 -13.07
N ALA A 30 5.31 -7.30 -12.91
CA ALA A 30 6.13 -7.44 -11.72
C ALA A 30 7.58 -7.08 -12.05
N ALA A 31 8.20 -6.23 -11.22
CA ALA A 31 9.62 -5.87 -11.32
C ALA A 31 10.31 -6.12 -9.98
N PHE A 32 11.48 -6.73 -10.03
CA PHE A 32 12.31 -7.03 -8.86
C PHE A 32 13.66 -6.36 -9.01
N ASP A 33 14.06 -5.61 -7.99
CA ASP A 33 15.39 -5.02 -7.91
C ASP A 33 16.31 -5.91 -7.10
N ARG A 34 17.37 -6.41 -7.72
CA ARG A 34 18.35 -7.26 -7.03
C ARG A 34 19.14 -6.51 -5.95
N SER A 35 19.09 -5.18 -5.93
CA SER A 35 19.84 -4.33 -5.01
C SER A 35 19.06 -3.85 -3.78
N LEU A 36 17.74 -4.02 -3.74
CA LEU A 36 16.93 -3.54 -2.61
C LEU A 36 16.92 -4.56 -1.45
N PRO A 37 17.32 -4.16 -0.23
CA PRO A 37 17.27 -5.03 0.94
C PRO A 37 15.82 -5.35 1.32
N VAL A 38 15.61 -6.58 1.78
CA VAL A 38 14.29 -7.16 2.03
C VAL A 38 13.93 -7.00 3.51
N PRO A 39 12.74 -6.50 3.87
CA PRO A 39 12.27 -6.56 5.24
C PRO A 39 11.90 -8.00 5.65
N HIS A 40 12.48 -8.52 6.73
CA HIS A 40 12.26 -9.89 7.20
C HIS A 40 11.17 -10.01 8.27
N ALA A 41 10.41 -11.10 8.21
CA ALA A 41 10.09 -11.93 9.37
C ALA A 41 9.77 -13.38 8.92
N GLY A 42 10.63 -14.34 9.32
CA GLY A 42 10.42 -15.80 9.21
C GLY A 42 10.77 -16.42 7.85
N ASP A 43 12.06 -16.67 7.60
CA ASP A 43 12.58 -17.07 6.29
C ASP A 43 12.68 -18.60 6.11
N GLU A 44 11.94 -19.13 5.13
CA GLU A 44 12.43 -20.07 4.11
C GLU A 44 11.78 -19.68 2.77
N ARG A 45 12.47 -18.88 1.96
CA ARG A 45 12.02 -18.48 0.61
C ARG A 45 13.18 -18.40 -0.36
N SER A 46 12.92 -18.77 -1.62
CA SER A 46 13.91 -18.72 -2.71
C SER A 46 14.50 -17.30 -2.84
N PRO A 47 15.84 -17.15 -2.86
CA PRO A 47 16.52 -15.84 -2.77
C PRO A 47 16.44 -14.98 -4.04
N ALA A 48 15.86 -15.48 -5.14
CA ALA A 48 15.97 -14.84 -6.45
C ALA A 48 14.94 -13.72 -6.75
N ASP A 49 13.83 -13.63 -6.00
CA ASP A 49 12.67 -12.77 -6.30
C ASP A 49 12.20 -11.95 -5.07
N LYS A 50 13.12 -11.53 -4.19
CA LYS A 50 12.80 -10.60 -3.10
C LYS A 50 13.10 -9.15 -3.52
N GLY A 51 12.37 -8.17 -2.99
CA GLY A 51 12.65 -6.74 -3.26
C GLY A 51 11.92 -6.19 -4.49
N ALA A 52 10.62 -6.48 -4.60
CA ALA A 52 9.83 -5.97 -5.70
C ALA A 52 9.76 -4.43 -5.70
N SER A 53 10.03 -3.82 -6.84
CA SER A 53 9.89 -2.39 -7.07
C SER A 53 8.57 -2.03 -7.75
N VAL A 54 7.95 -2.97 -8.49
CA VAL A 54 6.65 -2.79 -9.17
C VAL A 54 5.83 -4.07 -9.10
N ALA A 55 4.53 -3.93 -8.91
CA ALA A 55 3.50 -4.98 -9.00
C ALA A 55 2.18 -4.37 -9.55
N ALA A 56 2.29 -3.68 -10.70
CA ALA A 56 1.22 -2.85 -11.25
C ALA A 56 0.30 -3.62 -12.19
N SER A 57 -1.01 -3.37 -12.09
CA SER A 57 -2.07 -4.01 -12.87
C SER A 57 -2.99 -2.94 -13.43
N ARG A 58 -3.31 -3.02 -14.72
CA ARG A 58 -4.25 -2.08 -15.37
C ARG A 58 -5.69 -2.32 -14.92
N ASP A 59 -6.05 -3.57 -14.64
CA ASP A 59 -7.37 -3.91 -14.12
C ASP A 59 -7.54 -3.41 -12.68
N ASP A 60 -6.47 -3.47 -11.89
CA ASP A 60 -6.44 -2.90 -10.54
C ASP A 60 -6.62 -1.38 -10.63
N LEU A 61 -5.86 -0.71 -11.50
CA LEU A 61 -5.94 0.73 -11.69
C LEU A 61 -7.35 1.17 -12.12
N ARG A 62 -7.97 0.44 -13.06
CA ARG A 62 -9.35 0.69 -13.49
C ARG A 62 -10.33 0.56 -12.33
N SER A 63 -10.21 -0.52 -11.56
CA SER A 63 -11.05 -0.75 -10.37
C SER A 63 -10.89 0.37 -9.34
N VAL A 64 -9.67 0.87 -9.16
CA VAL A 64 -9.36 2.01 -8.28
C VAL A 64 -10.03 3.28 -8.77
N CYS A 65 -9.90 3.63 -10.06
CA CYS A 65 -10.60 4.78 -10.63
C CYS A 65 -12.11 4.69 -10.44
N GLU A 66 -12.70 3.52 -10.67
CA GLU A 66 -14.15 3.30 -10.57
C GLU A 66 -14.66 3.45 -9.13
N ARG A 67 -13.88 3.03 -8.12
CA ARG A 67 -14.34 2.99 -6.72
C ARG A 67 -13.88 4.17 -5.87
N LEU A 68 -12.63 4.59 -6.04
CA LEU A 68 -11.97 5.62 -5.23
C LEU A 68 -11.80 6.93 -6.00
N GLY A 69 -12.22 6.97 -7.27
CA GLY A 69 -12.04 8.13 -8.14
C GLY A 69 -10.58 8.33 -8.58
N PRO A 70 -10.31 9.43 -9.32
CA PRO A 70 -8.96 9.76 -9.76
C PRO A 70 -7.99 9.98 -8.58
N ASP A 71 -8.48 10.43 -7.43
CA ASP A 71 -7.66 10.70 -6.25
C ASP A 71 -7.10 9.42 -5.61
N GLY A 72 -7.70 8.25 -5.87
CA GLY A 72 -7.19 6.95 -5.42
C GLY A 72 -6.01 6.44 -6.24
N VAL A 73 -5.83 6.91 -7.48
CA VAL A 73 -4.79 6.45 -8.40
C VAL A 73 -3.37 6.70 -7.85
N PRO A 74 -3.03 7.92 -7.40
CA PRO A 74 -1.71 8.18 -6.84
C PRO A 74 -1.34 7.27 -5.65
N PHE A 75 -2.32 6.85 -4.84
CA PHE A 75 -2.09 5.89 -3.75
C PHE A 75 -1.80 4.49 -4.26
N HIS A 76 -2.56 4.02 -5.26
CA HIS A 76 -2.29 2.75 -5.93
C HIS A 76 -0.90 2.74 -6.55
N GLU A 77 -0.53 3.78 -7.28
CA GLU A 77 0.78 3.92 -7.93
C GLU A 77 1.92 3.99 -6.92
N THR A 78 1.72 4.67 -5.79
CA THR A 78 2.70 4.70 -4.70
C THR A 78 2.96 3.29 -4.16
N VAL A 79 1.91 2.50 -3.95
CA VAL A 79 2.03 1.14 -3.42
C VAL A 79 2.53 0.16 -4.48
N TYR A 80 1.90 0.07 -5.63
CA TYR A 80 2.15 -0.98 -6.62
C TYR A 80 3.01 -0.54 -7.82
N GLY A 81 3.32 0.74 -7.95
CA GLY A 81 4.02 1.31 -9.10
C GLY A 81 3.08 1.66 -10.25
N VAL A 82 3.62 2.36 -11.24
CA VAL A 82 2.88 2.82 -12.41
C VAL A 82 2.86 1.70 -13.48
N PRO A 83 1.67 1.36 -14.03
CA PRO A 83 1.59 0.50 -15.22
C PRO A 83 2.41 1.07 -16.37
N THR A 84 2.91 0.21 -17.25
CA THR A 84 3.66 0.69 -18.43
C THR A 84 2.70 1.22 -19.47
N ASP A 85 2.96 2.41 -19.97
CA ASP A 85 2.26 2.97 -21.12
C ASP A 85 2.80 2.39 -22.43
N GLY A 86 1.89 2.15 -23.38
CA GLY A 86 2.25 1.59 -24.69
C GLY A 86 2.52 0.07 -24.71
N PRO A 87 2.91 -0.46 -25.89
CA PRO A 87 3.28 -1.86 -26.08
C PRO A 87 4.56 -2.23 -25.34
N VAL A 88 4.68 -3.48 -24.90
CA VAL A 88 5.88 -3.95 -24.20
C VAL A 88 6.97 -4.31 -25.22
N GLU A 89 8.07 -3.55 -25.28
CA GLU A 89 9.19 -3.84 -26.18
C GLU A 89 9.97 -5.09 -25.77
N VAL A 90 9.93 -6.18 -26.55
CA VAL A 90 10.58 -7.47 -26.21
C VAL A 90 12.08 -7.46 -26.52
N PRO A 91 12.97 -7.54 -25.50
CA PRO A 91 14.40 -7.59 -25.74
C PRO A 91 14.78 -8.97 -26.30
N PRO A 92 15.86 -9.02 -27.07
CA PRO A 92 16.48 -10.28 -27.47
C PRO A 92 16.80 -11.14 -26.23
N GLY A 93 16.43 -12.43 -26.26
CA GLY A 93 16.65 -13.36 -25.14
C GLY A 93 15.55 -13.37 -24.08
N ALA A 94 14.37 -12.79 -24.35
CA ALA A 94 13.19 -13.02 -23.53
C ALA A 94 12.72 -14.47 -23.65
N GLU A 95 12.23 -15.04 -22.54
CA GLU A 95 11.77 -16.43 -22.46
C GLU A 95 10.33 -16.50 -22.00
N ASP A 96 9.60 -17.52 -22.44
CA ASP A 96 8.26 -17.79 -21.97
C ASP A 96 8.27 -18.49 -20.61
N VAL A 97 7.43 -18.04 -19.69
CA VAL A 97 7.10 -18.74 -18.45
C VAL A 97 5.70 -19.33 -18.46
N ALA A 98 5.60 -20.44 -17.73
CA ALA A 98 4.32 -20.98 -17.34
C ALA A 98 3.52 -19.97 -16.49
N GLY A 99 2.19 -19.95 -16.69
CA GLY A 99 1.31 -19.02 -15.96
C GLY A 99 1.31 -19.22 -14.45
N GLU A 100 1.57 -20.43 -13.96
CA GLU A 100 1.72 -20.66 -12.53
C GLU A 100 2.97 -19.97 -11.96
N GLU A 101 4.08 -20.01 -12.68
CA GLU A 101 5.30 -19.34 -12.25
C GLU A 101 5.10 -17.81 -12.24
N PHE A 102 4.47 -17.26 -13.27
CA PHE A 102 4.08 -15.86 -13.29
C PHE A 102 3.19 -15.49 -12.11
N ARG A 103 2.17 -16.31 -11.80
CA ARG A 103 1.26 -16.10 -10.66
C ARG A 103 2.03 -16.05 -9.34
N ARG A 104 2.96 -16.99 -9.10
CA ARG A 104 3.79 -17.01 -7.88
C ARG A 104 4.64 -15.74 -7.75
N ALA A 105 5.26 -15.31 -8.83
CA ALA A 105 6.05 -14.08 -8.83
C ALA A 105 5.19 -12.83 -8.63
N TRP A 106 4.03 -12.77 -9.27
CA TRP A 106 3.05 -11.70 -9.09
C TRP A 106 2.56 -11.58 -7.65
N ASP A 107 2.15 -12.70 -7.04
CA ASP A 107 1.70 -12.75 -5.64
C ASP A 107 2.81 -12.32 -4.67
N THR A 108 4.06 -12.70 -4.98
CA THR A 108 5.25 -12.28 -4.23
C THR A 108 5.47 -10.78 -4.35
N ALA A 109 5.45 -10.24 -5.57
CA ALA A 109 5.65 -8.82 -5.81
C ALA A 109 4.58 -7.96 -5.12
N ARG A 110 3.30 -8.35 -5.20
CA ARG A 110 2.22 -7.64 -4.50
C ARG A 110 2.38 -7.65 -2.99
N ARG A 111 2.81 -8.79 -2.42
CA ARG A 111 3.06 -8.91 -0.98
C ARG A 111 4.21 -8.01 -0.55
N ASP A 112 5.33 -8.04 -1.26
CA ASP A 112 6.51 -7.21 -0.98
C ASP A 112 6.15 -5.72 -1.03
N ARG A 113 5.46 -5.29 -2.09
CA ARG A 113 5.00 -3.90 -2.26
C ARG A 113 4.06 -3.46 -1.15
N ARG A 114 3.07 -4.28 -0.77
CA ARG A 114 2.13 -3.96 0.31
C ARG A 114 2.81 -3.80 1.68
N SER A 115 3.90 -4.51 1.90
CA SER A 115 4.69 -4.45 3.15
C SER A 115 5.75 -3.35 3.14
N THR A 116 5.97 -2.70 2.00
CA THR A 116 6.96 -1.64 1.86
C THR A 116 6.48 -0.37 2.58
N ARG A 117 7.41 0.32 3.23
CA ARG A 117 7.18 1.66 3.79
C ARG A 117 7.31 2.71 2.69
N HIS A 118 6.27 3.52 2.51
CA HIS A 118 6.22 4.52 1.44
C HIS A 118 6.52 5.91 1.99
N ARG A 119 7.71 6.42 1.67
CA ARG A 119 8.21 7.74 2.09
C ARG A 119 7.96 8.86 1.05
N THR A 120 7.25 8.53 -0.02
CA THR A 120 6.84 9.45 -1.09
C THR A 120 5.39 9.15 -1.45
N GLY A 121 4.78 10.02 -2.25
CA GLY A 121 3.38 9.89 -2.68
C GLY A 121 2.46 10.90 -1.98
N PRO A 122 1.13 10.69 -2.04
CA PRO A 122 0.15 11.66 -1.53
C PRO A 122 0.14 11.81 -0.01
N LEU A 123 0.37 10.72 0.71
CA LEU A 123 0.50 10.70 2.18
C LEU A 123 1.73 9.87 2.57
N PRO A 124 2.93 10.46 2.47
CA PRO A 124 4.16 9.81 2.92
C PRO A 124 4.09 9.44 4.41
N GLU A 125 4.74 8.34 4.78
CA GLU A 125 4.99 8.02 6.19
C GLU A 125 5.68 9.20 6.91
N GLY A 126 5.21 9.52 8.12
CA GLY A 126 5.64 10.66 8.93
C GLY A 126 4.85 11.96 8.66
N SER A 127 3.97 11.99 7.66
CA SER A 127 3.15 13.17 7.39
C SER A 127 2.12 13.38 8.48
N LEU A 128 1.87 14.65 8.83
CA LEU A 128 0.80 15.03 9.76
C LEU A 128 -0.49 15.30 9.01
N VAL A 129 -1.60 14.75 9.49
CA VAL A 129 -2.93 14.93 8.93
C VAL A 129 -3.92 15.26 10.04
N THR A 130 -4.82 16.20 9.79
CA THR A 130 -5.97 16.41 10.67
C THR A 130 -7.08 15.45 10.26
N GLY A 131 -7.68 14.76 11.22
CA GLY A 131 -8.80 13.88 10.97
C GLY A 131 -9.81 13.91 12.11
N THR A 132 -11.02 13.43 11.82
CA THR A 132 -12.11 13.32 12.80
C THR A 132 -12.39 11.87 13.13
N VAL A 133 -12.41 11.50 14.40
CA VAL A 133 -12.79 10.15 14.84
C VAL A 133 -14.26 9.90 14.46
N THR A 134 -14.53 8.89 13.65
CA THR A 134 -15.88 8.59 13.17
C THR A 134 -16.45 7.32 13.80
N ALA A 135 -15.61 6.40 14.26
CA ALA A 135 -16.05 5.20 14.94
C ALA A 135 -14.98 4.61 15.87
N LEU A 136 -15.45 3.86 16.87
CA LEU A 136 -14.66 2.97 17.69
C LEU A 136 -15.15 1.54 17.42
N PRO A 137 -14.57 0.82 16.45
CA PRO A 137 -15.08 -0.48 16.07
C PRO A 137 -15.09 -1.43 17.29
N TRP A 138 -16.27 -1.98 17.58
CA TRP A 138 -16.55 -2.86 18.73
C TRP A 138 -16.40 -2.21 20.11
N GLY A 139 -16.19 -0.89 20.18
CA GLY A 139 -16.11 -0.12 21.42
C GLY A 139 -14.68 0.22 21.86
N PRO A 140 -14.53 1.09 22.88
CA PRO A 140 -13.23 1.51 23.39
C PRO A 140 -12.43 0.34 23.97
N GLY A 141 -11.11 0.35 23.79
CA GLY A 141 -10.19 -0.65 24.34
C GLY A 141 -10.06 -1.95 23.54
N ILE A 142 -10.83 -2.15 22.45
CA ILE A 142 -10.88 -3.44 21.75
C ILE A 142 -10.01 -3.49 20.49
N THR A 143 -10.16 -2.55 19.55
CA THR A 143 -9.49 -2.67 18.23
C THR A 143 -8.77 -1.42 17.75
N GLY A 144 -9.36 -0.23 17.95
CA GLY A 144 -8.80 1.01 17.44
C GLY A 144 -9.84 2.09 17.16
N LEU A 145 -9.41 3.11 16.41
CA LEU A 145 -10.26 4.22 15.97
C LEU A 145 -10.33 4.25 14.45
N VAL A 146 -11.53 4.51 13.90
CA VAL A 146 -11.68 4.92 12.51
C VAL A 146 -11.69 6.44 12.46
N VAL A 147 -10.95 6.99 11.51
CA VAL A 147 -10.75 8.43 11.36
C VAL A 147 -11.10 8.82 9.93
N ASP A 148 -11.96 9.82 9.77
CA ASP A 148 -12.14 10.50 8.49
C ASP A 148 -11.02 11.54 8.31
N ILE A 149 -10.27 11.42 7.22
CA ILE A 149 -9.14 12.28 6.85
C ILE A 149 -9.46 13.13 5.60
N GLY A 150 -10.71 13.13 5.13
CA GLY A 150 -11.15 13.94 3.98
C GLY A 150 -10.62 13.48 2.62
N GLY A 151 -10.14 12.24 2.50
CA GLY A 151 -9.55 11.67 1.29
C GLY A 151 -10.27 10.42 0.78
N PRO A 152 -9.75 9.77 -0.28
CA PRO A 152 -10.39 8.61 -0.92
C PRO A 152 -10.36 7.34 -0.06
N GLY A 153 -9.70 7.36 1.11
CA GLY A 153 -9.60 6.23 2.01
C GLY A 153 -9.92 6.61 3.44
N ARG A 154 -9.96 5.59 4.31
CA ARG A 154 -10.19 5.80 5.75
C ARG A 154 -8.87 5.82 6.51
N GLY A 155 -8.80 6.65 7.56
CA GLY A 155 -7.79 6.55 8.59
C GLY A 155 -8.13 5.44 9.60
N PHE A 156 -7.12 4.75 10.11
CA PHE A 156 -7.27 3.81 11.21
C PHE A 156 -6.12 3.91 12.19
N VAL A 157 -6.44 4.08 13.47
CA VAL A 157 -5.48 4.04 14.57
C VAL A 157 -5.58 2.68 15.25
N ASP A 158 -4.46 1.95 15.34
CA ASP A 158 -4.42 0.65 16.02
C ASP A 158 -4.55 0.79 17.54
N LEU A 159 -5.19 -0.18 18.20
CA LEU A 159 -5.15 -0.34 19.67
C LEU A 159 -3.74 -0.18 20.23
N GLY A 160 -2.72 -0.75 19.57
CA GLY A 160 -1.32 -0.65 20.02
C GLY A 160 -0.71 0.76 19.96
N GLN A 161 -1.41 1.73 19.37
CA GLN A 161 -1.02 3.15 19.32
C GLN A 161 -1.85 4.03 20.26
N LEU A 162 -2.82 3.46 20.97
CA LEU A 162 -3.74 4.18 21.85
C LEU A 162 -3.38 3.96 23.33
N PRO A 163 -3.88 4.82 24.23
CA PRO A 163 -3.83 4.55 25.66
C PRO A 163 -4.41 3.17 26.00
N HIS A 164 -3.87 2.54 27.05
CA HIS A 164 -4.32 1.22 27.47
C HIS A 164 -5.76 1.23 28.00
N SER A 165 -6.16 2.30 28.70
CA SER A 165 -7.54 2.50 29.12
C SER A 165 -8.39 2.99 27.94
N GLY A 166 -9.45 2.26 27.62
CA GLY A 166 -10.40 2.66 26.58
C GLY A 166 -11.14 3.98 26.90
N GLU A 167 -11.28 4.33 28.17
CA GLU A 167 -11.90 5.60 28.60
C GLU A 167 -11.08 6.82 28.17
N ASP A 168 -9.78 6.65 27.97
CA ASP A 168 -8.86 7.70 27.53
C ASP A 168 -8.81 7.83 26.00
N TRP A 169 -9.60 7.04 25.26
CA TRP A 169 -9.65 7.13 23.80
C TRP A 169 -10.43 8.35 23.35
N ALA A 170 -10.02 8.94 22.24
CA ALA A 170 -10.74 10.04 21.62
C ALA A 170 -12.17 9.62 21.25
N PRO A 171 -13.21 10.33 21.73
CA PRO A 171 -14.59 10.01 21.40
C PRO A 171 -14.91 10.34 19.93
N VAL A 172 -15.96 9.71 19.39
CA VAL A 172 -16.49 10.04 18.05
C VAL A 172 -16.80 11.54 17.96
N GLY A 173 -16.47 12.15 16.82
CA GLY A 173 -16.60 13.58 16.55
C GLY A 173 -15.36 14.39 16.94
N THR A 174 -14.39 13.78 17.61
CA THR A 174 -13.13 14.45 17.94
C THR A 174 -12.30 14.70 16.69
N ALA A 175 -12.03 15.97 16.39
CA ALA A 175 -11.02 16.37 15.42
C ALA A 175 -9.65 16.55 16.11
N THR A 176 -8.62 15.88 15.59
CA THR A 176 -7.24 16.02 16.09
C THR A 176 -6.23 15.71 14.98
N GLU A 177 -4.97 16.03 15.23
CA GLU A 177 -3.86 15.67 14.36
C GLU A 177 -3.38 14.24 14.61
N PHE A 178 -2.98 13.58 13.53
CA PHE A 178 -2.41 12.24 13.49
C PHE A 178 -1.19 12.22 12.58
N GLU A 179 -0.24 11.34 12.88
CA GLU A 179 0.87 11.01 12.00
C GLU A 179 0.54 9.78 11.15
N VAL A 180 0.86 9.85 9.87
CA VAL A 180 0.75 8.73 8.93
C VAL A 180 1.86 7.72 9.20
N VAL A 181 1.50 6.50 9.58
CA VAL A 181 2.44 5.40 9.85
C VAL A 181 2.60 4.49 8.64
N GLN A 182 1.53 4.26 7.89
CA GLN A 182 1.57 3.38 6.73
C GLN A 182 0.38 3.63 5.80
N VAL A 183 0.60 3.63 4.50
CA VAL A 183 -0.47 3.49 3.49
C VAL A 183 -0.68 2.00 3.21
N ARG A 184 -1.88 1.49 3.48
CA ARG A 184 -2.27 0.12 3.13
C ARG A 184 -3.27 0.18 1.99
N PHE A 185 -2.80 -0.26 0.83
CA PHE A 185 -3.66 -0.46 -0.33
C PHE A 185 -3.87 -1.95 -0.53
N SER A 186 -5.12 -2.36 -0.74
CA SER A 186 -5.42 -3.69 -1.21
C SER A 186 -6.38 -3.62 -2.40
N VAL A 187 -6.09 -4.39 -3.44
CA VAL A 187 -7.00 -4.52 -4.58
C VAL A 187 -7.41 -5.96 -4.69
N ARG A 188 -8.67 -6.22 -4.33
CA ARG A 188 -9.38 -7.43 -4.72
C ARG A 188 -10.26 -7.09 -5.92
N PRO A 189 -10.58 -8.06 -6.81
CA PRO A 189 -11.50 -7.82 -7.91
C PRO A 189 -12.78 -7.13 -7.40
N GLY A 190 -13.10 -5.95 -7.96
CA GLY A 190 -14.28 -5.17 -7.60
C GLY A 190 -14.30 -4.58 -6.18
N SER A 191 -13.19 -4.59 -5.44
CA SER A 191 -13.12 -4.03 -4.07
C SER A 191 -11.71 -3.55 -3.73
N PRO A 192 -11.25 -2.45 -4.35
CA PRO A 192 -10.10 -1.74 -3.82
C PRO A 192 -10.45 -1.13 -2.46
N ASP A 193 -9.52 -1.23 -1.53
CA ASP A 193 -9.61 -0.65 -0.19
C ASP A 193 -8.31 0.10 0.12
N LEU A 194 -8.46 1.34 0.56
CA LEU A 194 -7.40 2.24 0.95
C LEU A 194 -7.56 2.58 2.44
N GLU A 195 -6.63 2.09 3.24
CA GLU A 195 -6.56 2.37 4.66
C GLU A 195 -5.23 3.08 4.98
N ILE A 196 -5.33 4.24 5.62
CA ILE A 196 -4.18 4.98 6.13
C ILE A 196 -4.03 4.65 7.60
N ARG A 197 -2.92 3.99 7.96
CA ARG A 197 -2.60 3.70 9.35
C ARG A 197 -2.05 4.95 10.01
N LEU A 198 -2.64 5.30 11.15
CA LEU A 198 -2.40 6.54 11.86
C LEU A 198 -1.88 6.28 13.26
N ARG A 199 -1.16 7.26 13.80
CA ARG A 199 -0.76 7.36 15.20
C ARG A 199 -1.16 8.74 15.74
N PRO A 200 -1.77 8.86 16.93
CA PRO A 200 -2.04 10.17 17.53
C PRO A 200 -0.74 10.93 17.81
N THR A 201 -0.68 12.23 17.49
CA THR A 201 0.53 13.05 17.71
C THR A 201 0.55 13.71 19.09
N ALA A 202 -0.63 13.95 19.66
CA ALA A 202 -0.77 14.21 21.08
C ALA A 202 -1.27 12.93 21.78
N GLY A 203 -0.83 12.71 23.01
CA GLY A 203 -1.50 11.82 23.96
C GLY A 203 -1.95 12.67 25.15
N PRO A 204 -3.10 12.38 25.81
CA PRO A 204 -3.46 13.12 27.00
C PRO A 204 -2.46 12.77 28.12
N PRO A 205 -2.06 13.73 28.97
CA PRO A 205 -1.47 13.37 30.26
C PRO A 205 -2.49 12.55 31.07
N PRO A 206 -2.04 11.64 31.96
CA PRO A 206 -2.94 10.78 32.73
C PRO A 206 -4.00 11.60 33.48
N GLY A 207 -5.29 11.30 33.26
CA GLY A 207 -6.42 11.84 34.02
C GLY A 207 -7.04 13.16 33.53
N GLY A 208 -6.79 13.61 32.29
CA GLY A 208 -7.38 14.83 31.72
C GLY A 208 -8.18 14.61 30.43
N PRO A 209 -9.28 15.36 30.19
CA PRO A 209 -10.09 15.22 28.97
C PRO A 209 -9.40 15.82 27.73
N TRP A 210 -9.63 15.16 26.59
CA TRP A 210 -9.14 15.50 25.25
C TRP A 210 -9.93 16.65 24.59
N PRO A 211 -9.34 17.55 23.76
CA PRO A 211 -7.99 18.12 23.78
C PRO A 211 -7.96 19.55 24.38
N ARG A 212 -6.80 20.03 24.88
CA ARG A 212 -6.56 21.47 25.13
C ARG A 212 -5.68 22.07 24.04
N ARG A 213 -6.05 23.26 23.57
CA ARG A 213 -5.24 24.08 22.66
C ARG A 213 -3.83 24.26 23.24
N GLY A 214 -2.80 24.02 22.42
CA GLY A 214 -1.42 24.37 22.77
C GLY A 214 -1.27 25.87 23.03
N PRO A 215 -0.24 26.29 23.80
CA PRO A 215 -0.01 27.70 24.07
C PRO A 215 0.28 28.44 22.76
N ARG A 216 -0.32 29.64 22.63
CA ARG A 216 -0.02 30.60 21.55
C ARG A 216 1.41 31.10 21.65
#